data_AF-A0A1E3H505-F1
#
_entry.id   AF-A0A1E3H505-F1
#
_cell.length_a   1.000
_cell.length_b   1.000
_cell.length_c   1.000
_cell.angle_alpha   90.00
_cell.angle_beta   90.00
_cell.angle_gamma   90.00
#
_symmetry.space_group_name_H-M   'P 1'
#
loop_
_entity.id
_entity.type
_entity.pdbx_description
1 polymer ?
#
loop_
_entity_poly.entity_id
_entity_poly.type
_entity_poly.pdbx_seq_one_letter_code
_entity_poly.pdbx_strand_id
1 'polypeptide(L)'
;MQFATAGLDEEVLRGLAAHYAAQVPASTSSAPSTPVPSASASSQDAPDGATIVREGISSKGVPACDSCHGDTGRNPLFPRLAGQPESYLVAQLKQLHEGGRGGTAYAHLMETIAGRLSDEEIAAAAAWYASR
;
A
#
# COMPACT_ATOMS: atom_id res chain seq x y z
N MET A 1 5.99 8.23 -25.07
CA MET A 1 5.92 8.85 -23.73
C MET A 1 7.21 8.52 -23.01
N GLN A 2 7.96 9.53 -22.56
CA GLN A 2 9.16 9.32 -21.76
C GLN A 2 8.76 9.28 -20.29
N PHE A 3 9.20 8.26 -19.55
CA PHE A 3 8.93 8.17 -18.13
C PHE A 3 9.62 9.34 -17.41
N ALA A 4 8.98 9.92 -16.39
CA ALA A 4 9.56 11.03 -15.61
C ALA A 4 10.90 10.65 -14.93
N THR A 5 11.18 9.36 -14.82
CA THR A 5 12.42 8.80 -14.26
C THR A 5 13.42 8.38 -15.33
N ALA A 6 13.03 8.33 -16.61
CA ALA A 6 13.91 7.90 -17.70
C ALA A 6 14.96 8.99 -18.01
N GLY A 7 16.16 8.79 -17.48
CA GLY A 7 17.30 9.70 -17.63
C GLY A 7 17.83 10.30 -16.33
N LEU A 8 17.24 9.94 -15.17
CA LEU A 8 17.80 10.31 -13.87
C LEU A 8 18.98 9.41 -13.54
N ASP A 9 20.12 10.01 -13.19
CA ASP A 9 21.25 9.28 -12.64
C ASP A 9 21.04 8.93 -11.16
N GLU A 10 21.93 8.09 -10.62
CA GLU A 10 21.81 7.59 -9.26
C GLU A 10 22.00 8.69 -8.20
N GLU A 11 22.78 9.73 -8.50
CA GLU A 11 22.98 10.85 -7.57
C GLU A 11 21.70 11.67 -7.43
N VAL A 12 21.05 12.00 -8.55
CA VAL A 12 19.77 12.70 -8.58
C VAL A 12 18.69 11.87 -7.89
N LEU A 13 18.63 10.56 -8.12
CA LEU A 13 17.68 9.68 -7.44
C LEU A 13 17.89 9.68 -5.92
N ARG A 14 19.13 9.61 -5.43
CA ARG A 14 19.43 9.72 -3.99
C ARG A 14 19.05 11.09 -3.43
N GLY A 15 19.33 12.16 -4.17
CA GLY A 15 18.96 13.53 -3.78
C GLY A 15 17.44 13.71 -3.66
N LEU A 16 16.67 13.19 -4.62
CA LEU A 16 15.21 13.22 -4.59
C LEU A 16 14.67 12.39 -3.42
N ALA A 17 15.20 11.19 -3.20
CA ALA A 17 14.79 10.34 -2.07
C ALA A 17 15.00 11.06 -0.73
N ALA A 18 16.17 11.68 -0.53
CA ALA A 18 16.46 12.46 0.67
C ALA A 18 15.52 13.66 0.81
N HIS A 19 15.24 14.38 -0.28
CA HIS A 19 14.34 15.52 -0.29
C HIS A 19 12.91 15.14 0.15
N TYR A 20 12.31 14.11 -0.45
CA TYR A 20 10.95 13.68 -0.10
C TYR A 20 10.87 13.04 1.29
N ALA A 21 11.89 12.32 1.73
CA ALA A 21 11.94 11.76 3.09
C ALA A 21 12.01 12.85 4.18
N ALA A 22 12.57 14.02 3.89
CA ALA A 22 12.64 15.15 4.81
C ALA A 22 11.35 15.99 4.87
N GLN A 23 10.38 15.74 3.99
CA GLN A 23 9.11 16.48 4.00
C GLN A 23 8.24 16.03 5.16
N VAL A 24 7.55 16.99 5.79
CA VAL A 24 6.51 16.68 6.77
C VAL A 24 5.39 15.95 6.04
N PRO A 25 4.88 14.81 6.55
CA PRO A 25 3.76 14.11 5.93
C PRO A 25 2.61 15.09 5.73
N ALA A 26 2.15 15.22 4.48
CA ALA A 26 0.99 16.03 4.19
C ALA A 26 -0.17 15.49 5.03
N SER A 27 -0.65 16.28 5.98
CA SER A 27 -1.86 15.96 6.72
C SER A 27 -2.97 15.85 5.69
N THR A 28 -3.58 14.68 5.57
CA THR A 28 -4.62 14.31 4.59
C THR A 28 -5.95 15.02 4.84
N SER A 29 -5.92 16.33 5.02
CA SER A 29 -7.09 17.18 5.04
C SER A 29 -7.05 18.09 3.82
N SER A 30 -7.16 17.50 2.62
CA SER A 30 -7.59 18.13 1.35
C SER A 30 -7.18 17.28 0.14
N ALA A 31 -7.67 16.04 0.05
CA ALA A 31 -7.93 15.47 -1.28
C ALA A 31 -9.42 15.70 -1.55
N PRO A 32 -9.82 16.20 -2.73
CA PRO A 32 -11.23 16.14 -3.11
C PRO A 32 -11.59 14.66 -3.21
N SER A 33 -12.27 14.16 -2.17
CA SER A 33 -12.99 12.90 -2.25
C SER A 33 -14.08 13.08 -3.29
N THR A 34 -13.78 12.85 -4.57
CA THR A 34 -14.81 12.28 -5.42
C THR A 34 -15.18 10.99 -4.73
N PRO A 35 -16.44 10.82 -4.27
CA PRO A 35 -16.86 9.55 -3.74
C PRO A 35 -16.67 8.55 -4.87
N VAL A 36 -15.63 7.72 -4.77
CA VAL A 36 -15.66 6.43 -5.43
C VAL A 36 -16.95 5.81 -4.89
N PRO A 37 -17.89 5.37 -5.75
CA PRO A 37 -19.10 4.74 -5.24
C PRO A 37 -18.63 3.64 -4.31
N SER A 38 -18.87 3.85 -3.02
CA SER A 38 -18.65 2.85 -1.99
C SER A 38 -19.47 1.69 -2.50
N ALA A 39 -18.81 0.66 -3.02
CA ALA A 39 -19.47 -0.56 -3.36
C ALA A 39 -19.99 -1.09 -2.02
N SER A 40 -21.24 -0.75 -1.71
CA SER A 40 -22.07 -1.47 -0.78
C SER A 40 -22.29 -2.85 -1.38
N ALA A 41 -21.23 -3.65 -1.29
CA ALA A 41 -21.21 -5.08 -1.43
C ALA A 41 -20.27 -5.56 -0.33
N SER A 42 -20.57 -5.16 0.91
CA SER A 42 -20.11 -5.91 2.08
C SER A 42 -20.77 -7.28 1.98
N SER A 43 -20.12 -8.22 1.29
CA SER A 43 -20.23 -9.61 1.67
C SER A 43 -19.87 -9.65 3.15
N GLN A 44 -20.83 -10.04 4.00
CA GLN A 44 -20.68 -10.05 5.46
C GLN A 44 -19.58 -11.01 5.96
N ASP A 45 -18.86 -11.65 5.03
CA ASP A 45 -17.87 -12.69 5.28
C ASP A 45 -16.42 -12.20 5.17
N ALA A 46 -16.16 -11.04 4.54
CA ALA A 46 -14.80 -10.50 4.46
C ALA A 46 -14.42 -9.78 5.77
N PRO A 47 -13.26 -10.07 6.38
CA PRO A 47 -12.81 -9.37 7.57
C PRO A 47 -12.67 -7.87 7.29
N ASP A 48 -12.98 -7.04 8.29
CA ASP A 48 -12.80 -5.60 8.15
C ASP A 48 -11.31 -5.24 7.94
N GLY A 49 -11.07 -4.06 7.35
CA GLY A 49 -9.71 -3.61 7.04
C GLY A 49 -8.80 -3.51 8.27
N ALA A 50 -9.36 -3.21 9.45
CA ALA A 50 -8.60 -3.14 10.69
C ALA A 50 -8.04 -4.52 11.08
N THR A 51 -8.88 -5.54 10.96
CA THR A 51 -8.58 -6.93 11.28
C THR A 51 -7.51 -7.46 10.34
N ILE A 52 -7.68 -7.26 9.02
CA ILE A 52 -6.67 -7.65 8.02
C ILE A 52 -5.30 -7.02 8.35
N VAL A 53 -5.30 -5.72 8.67
CA VAL A 53 -4.06 -4.97 8.90
C VAL A 53 -3.36 -5.36 10.20
N ARG A 54 -4.12 -5.55 11.28
CA ARG A 54 -3.56 -5.76 12.62
C ARG A 54 -3.34 -7.23 12.96
N GLU A 55 -4.12 -8.12 12.38
CA GLU A 55 -4.16 -9.54 12.75
C GLU A 55 -3.79 -10.43 11.56
N GLY A 56 -4.07 -9.98 10.33
CA GLY A 56 -3.89 -10.77 9.12
C GLY A 56 -5.07 -11.69 8.85
N ILE A 57 -4.87 -12.65 7.95
CA ILE A 57 -5.87 -13.65 7.56
C ILE A 57 -5.23 -15.04 7.64
N SER A 58 -5.26 -15.63 8.83
CA SER A 58 -4.59 -16.90 9.13
C SER A 58 -5.00 -18.05 8.20
N SER A 59 -6.29 -18.12 7.84
CA SER A 59 -6.82 -19.14 6.92
C SER A 59 -6.23 -19.06 5.51
N LYS A 60 -5.75 -17.88 5.11
CA LYS A 60 -5.08 -17.63 3.82
C LYS A 60 -3.56 -17.54 3.95
N GLY A 61 -3.02 -17.67 5.17
CA GLY A 61 -1.60 -17.46 5.46
C GLY A 61 -1.15 -16.02 5.23
N VAL A 62 -2.04 -15.04 5.37
CA VAL A 62 -1.69 -13.62 5.28
C VAL A 62 -1.29 -13.14 6.68
N PRO A 63 -0.03 -12.71 6.92
CA PRO A 63 0.35 -12.14 8.21
C PRO A 63 -0.26 -10.75 8.40
N ALA A 64 -0.32 -10.28 9.64
CA ALA A 64 -0.69 -8.90 9.95
C ALA A 64 0.19 -7.91 9.16
N CYS A 65 -0.43 -7.01 8.40
CA CYS A 65 0.29 -6.01 7.61
C CYS A 65 1.20 -5.14 8.50
N ASP A 66 0.72 -4.78 9.70
CA ASP A 66 1.45 -3.95 10.66
C ASP A 66 2.74 -4.59 11.18
N SER A 67 2.92 -5.91 11.02
CA SER A 67 4.17 -6.59 11.39
C SER A 67 5.38 -6.09 10.59
N CYS A 68 5.15 -5.59 9.37
CA CYS A 68 6.17 -5.01 8.49
C CYS A 68 5.92 -3.53 8.18
N HIS A 69 4.66 -3.12 8.02
CA HIS A 69 4.25 -1.78 7.56
C HIS A 69 3.72 -0.87 8.65
N GLY A 70 3.71 -1.35 9.90
CA GLY A 70 3.29 -0.59 11.06
C GLY A 70 4.25 0.56 11.40
N ASP A 71 4.28 0.96 12.67
CA ASP A 71 4.93 2.18 13.16
C ASP A 71 6.20 2.61 12.41
N THR A 72 6.18 3.85 11.92
CA THR A 72 7.18 4.39 10.99
C THR A 72 8.58 4.26 11.58
N GLY A 73 9.48 3.55 10.90
CA GLY A 73 10.90 3.49 11.26
C GLY A 73 11.40 2.16 11.82
N ARG A 74 10.57 1.11 11.92
CA ARG A 74 11.06 -0.23 12.29
C ARG A 74 12.03 -0.81 11.27
N ASN A 75 11.78 -0.59 9.98
CA ASN A 75 12.67 -1.03 8.91
C ASN A 75 12.50 -0.17 7.64
N PRO A 76 13.56 0.52 7.18
CA PRO A 76 13.49 1.42 6.02
C PRO A 76 13.22 0.72 4.69
N LEU A 77 13.31 -0.61 4.64
CA LEU A 77 13.01 -1.42 3.45
C LEU A 77 11.49 -1.60 3.24
N PHE A 78 10.68 -1.35 4.26
CA PHE A 78 9.23 -1.47 4.18
C PHE A 78 8.58 -0.08 4.13
N PRO A 79 7.85 0.24 3.06
CA PRO A 79 7.27 1.58 2.90
C PRO A 79 6.17 1.83 3.93
N ARG A 80 6.06 3.09 4.35
CA ARG A 80 4.91 3.60 5.10
C ARG A 80 3.66 3.55 4.23
N LEU A 81 2.60 2.93 4.75
CA LEU A 81 1.30 2.84 4.07
C LEU A 81 0.28 3.85 4.61
N ALA A 82 0.36 4.20 5.90
CA ALA A 82 -0.55 5.17 6.53
C ALA A 82 -0.51 6.55 5.85
N GLY A 83 -1.69 7.04 5.47
CA GLY A 83 -1.90 8.32 4.79
C GLY A 83 -1.73 8.29 3.27
N GLN A 84 -1.42 7.12 2.68
CA GLN A 84 -1.40 6.98 1.22
C GLN A 84 -2.81 6.99 0.64
N PRO A 85 -3.02 7.53 -0.58
CA PRO A 85 -4.34 7.50 -1.22
C PRO A 85 -4.85 6.07 -1.38
N GLU A 86 -6.13 5.85 -1.05
CA GLU A 86 -6.77 4.54 -1.17
C GLU A 86 -6.64 3.95 -2.58
N SER A 87 -6.92 4.77 -3.61
CA SER A 87 -6.81 4.35 -5.01
C SER A 87 -5.39 3.94 -5.41
N TYR A 88 -4.37 4.60 -4.84
CA TYR A 88 -2.98 4.22 -5.05
C TYR A 88 -2.69 2.86 -4.41
N LEU A 89 -3.09 2.66 -3.15
CA LEU A 89 -2.89 1.40 -2.43
C LEU A 89 -3.58 0.22 -3.11
N VAL A 90 -4.85 0.39 -3.55
CA VAL A 90 -5.57 -0.62 -4.35
C VAL A 90 -4.81 -0.95 -5.62
N ALA A 91 -4.38 0.07 -6.38
CA ALA A 91 -3.64 -0.15 -7.61
C ALA A 91 -2.32 -0.90 -7.36
N GLN A 92 -1.58 -0.54 -6.31
CA GLN A 92 -0.32 -1.22 -5.97
C GLN A 92 -0.53 -2.69 -5.58
N LEU A 93 -1.55 -2.98 -4.77
CA LEU A 93 -1.88 -4.34 -4.35
C LEU A 93 -2.37 -5.19 -5.53
N LYS A 94 -3.20 -4.63 -6.43
CA LYS A 94 -3.62 -5.33 -7.66
C LYS A 94 -2.43 -5.65 -8.57
N GLN A 95 -1.52 -4.70 -8.77
CA GLN A 95 -0.33 -4.94 -9.57
C GLN A 95 0.60 -6.01 -8.95
N LEU A 96 0.67 -6.10 -7.62
CA LEU A 96 1.40 -7.18 -6.95
C LEU A 96 0.67 -8.53 -7.05
N HIS A 97 -0.66 -8.52 -6.92
CA HIS A 97 -1.51 -9.70 -7.05
C HIS A 97 -1.42 -10.31 -8.46
N GLU A 98 -1.38 -9.46 -9.49
CA GLU A 98 -1.33 -9.85 -10.91
C GLU A 98 0.11 -10.07 -11.42
N GLY A 99 1.14 -9.82 -10.60
CA GLY A 99 2.54 -9.92 -11.00
C GLY A 99 3.02 -8.79 -11.93
N GLY A 100 2.26 -7.70 -12.08
CA GLY A 100 2.62 -6.52 -12.87
C GLY A 100 3.61 -5.56 -12.18
N ARG A 101 3.88 -5.75 -10.89
CA ARG A 101 4.81 -4.93 -10.09
C ARG A 101 5.91 -5.78 -9.45
N GLY A 102 7.16 -5.32 -9.56
CA GLY A 102 8.34 -5.97 -8.99
C GLY A 102 9.55 -5.03 -8.92
N GLY A 103 10.76 -5.58 -9.12
CA GLY A 103 11.97 -4.77 -9.33
C GLY A 103 12.73 -4.38 -8.05
N THR A 104 12.38 -4.96 -6.89
CA THR A 104 13.18 -4.84 -5.66
C THR A 104 13.56 -6.23 -5.15
N ALA A 105 14.63 -6.32 -4.35
CA ALA A 105 15.05 -7.58 -3.74
C ALA A 105 13.97 -8.25 -2.85
N TYR A 106 12.97 -7.48 -2.42
CA TYR A 106 11.93 -7.91 -1.49
C TYR A 106 10.51 -7.93 -2.10
N ALA A 107 10.38 -7.70 -3.41
CA ALA A 107 9.08 -7.65 -4.09
C ALA A 107 8.26 -8.94 -3.89
N HIS A 108 8.94 -10.10 -3.95
CA HIS A 108 8.35 -11.42 -3.76
C HIS A 108 7.56 -11.59 -2.44
N LEU A 109 7.93 -10.86 -1.39
CA LEU A 109 7.21 -10.87 -0.12
C LEU A 109 5.77 -10.36 -0.31
N MET A 110 5.64 -9.21 -0.97
CA MET A 110 4.35 -8.59 -1.20
C MET A 110 3.59 -9.21 -2.37
N GLU A 111 4.25 -9.76 -3.39
CA GLU A 111 3.61 -10.58 -4.41
C GLU A 111 2.91 -11.79 -3.78
N THR A 112 3.59 -12.50 -2.86
CA THR A 112 3.02 -13.65 -2.14
C THR A 112 1.83 -13.26 -1.29
N ILE A 113 1.92 -12.14 -0.56
CA ILE A 113 0.83 -11.66 0.30
C ILE A 113 -0.35 -11.18 -0.54
N ALA A 114 -0.12 -10.33 -1.54
CA ALA A 114 -1.17 -9.79 -2.40
C ALA A 114 -1.88 -10.88 -3.20
N GLY A 115 -1.14 -11.90 -3.68
CA GLY A 115 -1.70 -13.06 -4.38
C GLY A 115 -2.68 -13.91 -3.56
N ARG A 116 -2.74 -13.71 -2.23
CA ARG A 116 -3.66 -14.40 -1.31
C ARG A 116 -4.92 -13.59 -0.99
N LEU A 117 -4.93 -12.30 -1.29
CA LEU A 117 -6.05 -11.41 -1.00
C LEU A 117 -7.11 -11.49 -2.09
N SER A 118 -8.38 -11.34 -1.71
CA SER A 118 -9.45 -11.02 -2.66
C SER A 118 -9.50 -9.53 -2.97
N ASP A 119 -10.26 -9.14 -3.99
CA ASP A 119 -10.46 -7.73 -4.35
C ASP A 119 -11.09 -6.93 -3.20
N GLU A 120 -12.00 -7.54 -2.44
CA GLU A 120 -12.65 -6.93 -1.28
C GLU A 120 -11.66 -6.71 -0.14
N GLU A 121 -10.78 -7.68 0.12
CA GLU A 121 -9.74 -7.58 1.16
C GLU A 121 -8.67 -6.54 0.80
N ILE A 122 -8.31 -6.44 -0.49
CA ILE A 122 -7.45 -5.38 -1.02
C ILE A 122 -8.07 -4.01 -0.77
N ALA A 123 -9.35 -3.83 -1.11
CA ALA A 123 -10.06 -2.58 -0.89
C ALA A 123 -10.16 -2.23 0.61
N ALA A 124 -10.49 -3.21 1.45
CA ALA A 124 -10.61 -3.02 2.90
C ALA A 124 -9.29 -2.59 3.55
N ALA A 125 -8.18 -3.26 3.24
CA ALA A 125 -6.86 -2.90 3.76
C ALA A 125 -6.39 -1.52 3.26
N ALA A 126 -6.65 -1.20 1.99
CA ALA A 126 -6.32 0.11 1.40
C ALA A 126 -7.10 1.25 2.08
N ALA A 127 -8.41 1.08 2.25
CA ALA A 127 -9.27 2.05 2.91
C ALA A 127 -8.82 2.31 4.36
N TRP A 128 -8.43 1.26 5.09
CA TRP A 128 -7.90 1.39 6.44
C TRP A 128 -6.67 2.29 6.49
N TYR A 129 -5.62 2.01 5.70
CA TYR A 129 -4.39 2.81 5.70
C TYR A 129 -4.60 4.24 5.18
N ALA A 130 -5.51 4.45 4.23
CA ALA A 130 -5.83 5.79 3.73
C ALA A 130 -6.48 6.68 4.80
N SER A 131 -7.16 6.09 5.78
CA SER A 131 -7.82 6.81 6.90
C SER A 131 -6.89 7.14 8.07
N ARG A 132 -5.58 6.86 7.96
CA ARG A 132 -4.58 6.97 9.04
C ARG A 132 -3.61 8.14 8.87
#